data_AF-A0A958DUN1-F1
#
_entry.id   AF-A0A958DUN1-F1
#
_cell.length_a   1.000
_cell.length_b   1.000
_cell.length_c   1.000
_cell.angle_alpha   90.00
_cell.angle_beta   90.00
_cell.angle_gamma   90.00
#
_symmetry.space_group_name_H-M   'P 1'
#
loop_
_entity.id
_entity.type
_entity.pdbx_description
1 polymer ?
#
loop_
_entity_poly.entity_id
_entity_poly.type
_entity_poly.pdbx_seq_one_letter_code
_entity_poly.pdbx_strand_id
1 'polypeptide(L)'
;MTHKIRFLTILLGFFIGTGMVTETQAQITVYTATDGGLSISSDDGASFVNRTTTDGLGNNAIKDVFVSGSTVYAATDGGLSISTDGGATFVNRTTTDGLGNNAINCVFASGSTVYATMNGGLSISTDGGATFVNRT
;
A
#
# COMPACT_ATOMS: atom_id res chain seq x y z
N MET A 1 4.66 -36.69 1.99
CA MET A 1 4.79 -35.36 2.65
C MET A 1 3.41 -34.74 2.68
N THR A 2 2.81 -34.67 3.86
CA THR A 2 1.39 -34.32 4.01
C THR A 2 1.29 -32.83 4.32
N HIS A 3 0.84 -32.02 3.38
CA HIS A 3 0.50 -30.62 3.67
C HIS A 3 -0.92 -30.56 4.20
N LYS A 4 -1.00 -30.59 5.53
CA LYS A 4 -2.22 -30.38 6.29
C LYS A 4 -2.55 -28.88 6.26
N ILE A 5 -3.22 -28.42 5.21
CA ILE A 5 -3.82 -27.09 5.20
C ILE A 5 -5.07 -27.16 6.09
N ARG A 6 -5.03 -26.52 7.25
CA ARG A 6 -6.19 -26.34 8.11
C ARG A 6 -6.73 -24.93 7.90
N PHE A 7 -7.75 -24.78 7.05
CA PHE A 7 -8.72 -23.71 7.25
C PHE A 7 -9.83 -24.28 8.12
N LEU A 8 -9.84 -23.88 9.38
CA LEU A 8 -11.01 -24.06 10.23
C LEU A 8 -11.14 -22.83 11.11
N THR A 9 -11.85 -21.82 10.61
CA THR A 9 -12.55 -20.90 11.50
C THR A 9 -14.03 -21.06 11.24
N ILE A 10 -14.61 -22.03 11.93
CA ILE A 10 -16.04 -22.05 12.14
C ILE A 10 -16.33 -20.88 13.09
N LEU A 11 -17.09 -19.89 12.63
CA LEU A 11 -17.68 -18.84 13.45
C LEU A 11 -18.76 -19.49 14.33
N LEU A 12 -18.37 -20.15 15.41
CA LEU A 12 -19.29 -20.47 16.50
C LEU A 12 -18.76 -19.74 17.73
N GLY A 13 -19.53 -18.77 18.22
CA GLY A 13 -19.31 -18.20 19.54
C GLY A 13 -19.14 -19.34 20.54
N PHE A 14 -17.99 -19.38 21.19
CA PHE A 14 -17.69 -20.40 22.18
C PHE A 14 -18.38 -19.98 23.48
N PHE A 15 -19.20 -20.85 24.08
CA PHE A 15 -19.78 -20.59 25.40
C PHE A 15 -18.82 -21.11 26.46
N ILE A 16 -18.26 -20.21 27.29
CA ILE A 16 -17.64 -20.58 28.57
C ILE A 16 -18.58 -20.15 29.71
N GLY A 17 -19.40 -21.07 30.20
CA GLY A 17 -20.46 -20.74 31.16
C GLY A 17 -21.60 -19.94 30.53
N THR A 18 -22.34 -19.16 31.33
CA THR A 18 -23.55 -18.42 30.90
C THR A 18 -23.28 -17.23 29.95
N GLY A 19 -22.07 -17.11 29.40
CA GLY A 19 -21.66 -16.00 28.53
C GLY A 19 -21.16 -16.46 27.17
N MET A 20 -21.61 -15.78 26.11
CA MET A 20 -21.05 -15.90 24.76
C MET A 20 -19.77 -15.06 24.69
N VAL A 21 -18.63 -15.67 24.36
CA VAL A 21 -17.44 -14.93 23.94
C VAL A 21 -17.39 -14.89 22.41
N THR A 22 -17.36 -13.68 21.86
CA THR A 22 -17.11 -13.43 20.44
C THR A 22 -15.63 -13.12 20.24
N GLU A 23 -14.96 -13.89 19.40
CA GLU A 23 -13.60 -13.57 18.94
C GLU A 23 -13.72 -12.69 17.68
N THR A 24 -13.34 -11.42 17.79
CA THR A 24 -13.23 -10.53 16.64
C THR A 24 -11.95 -10.89 15.89
N GLN A 25 -12.06 -11.41 14.67
CA GLN A 25 -10.90 -11.50 13.80
C GLN A 25 -10.47 -10.08 13.39
N ALA A 26 -9.17 -9.80 13.47
CA ALA A 26 -8.61 -8.62 12.86
C ALA A 26 -8.70 -8.79 11.33
N GLN A 27 -9.53 -7.98 10.69
CA GLN A 27 -9.61 -7.92 9.23
C GLN A 27 -8.28 -7.41 8.67
N ILE A 28 -7.83 -8.01 7.58
CA ILE A 28 -6.63 -7.63 6.84
C ILE A 28 -7.02 -6.61 5.78
N THR A 29 -6.31 -5.48 5.76
CA THR A 29 -6.40 -4.55 4.65
C THR A 29 -5.54 -5.03 3.49
N VAL A 30 -6.13 -5.19 2.31
CA VAL A 30 -5.45 -5.61 1.09
C VAL A 30 -5.32 -4.41 0.15
N TYR A 31 -4.12 -4.23 -0.41
CA TYR A 31 -3.81 -3.20 -1.39
C TYR A 31 -3.35 -3.87 -2.69
N THR A 32 -3.93 -3.49 -3.82
CA THR A 32 -3.55 -4.05 -5.12
C THR A 32 -3.29 -2.94 -6.13
N ALA A 33 -2.10 -2.96 -6.72
CA ALA A 33 -1.74 -2.11 -7.84
C ALA A 33 -2.44 -2.61 -9.12
N THR A 34 -3.07 -1.70 -9.87
CA THR A 34 -3.75 -2.01 -11.14
C THR A 34 -3.46 -0.92 -12.18
N ASP A 35 -3.78 -1.18 -13.45
CA ASP A 35 -3.72 -0.16 -14.50
C ASP A 35 -4.84 0.90 -14.37
N GLY A 36 -5.83 0.67 -13.51
CA GLY A 36 -6.99 1.53 -13.29
C GLY A 36 -7.02 2.23 -11.93
N GLY A 37 -5.97 2.12 -11.12
CA GLY A 37 -5.88 2.73 -9.80
C GLY A 37 -5.34 1.80 -8.72
N LEU A 38 -5.34 2.30 -7.47
CA LEU A 38 -5.04 1.52 -6.28
C LEU A 38 -6.34 0.97 -5.70
N SER A 39 -6.55 -0.33 -5.78
CA SER A 39 -7.71 -0.99 -5.16
C SER A 39 -7.40 -1.40 -3.72
N ILE A 40 -8.30 -1.05 -2.80
CA ILE A 40 -8.15 -1.24 -1.35
C ILE A 40 -9.35 -2.04 -0.84
N SER A 41 -9.09 -3.14 -0.15
CA SER A 41 -10.09 -3.90 0.60
C SER A 41 -9.80 -3.80 2.09
N SER A 42 -10.83 -3.59 2.90
CA SER A 42 -10.74 -3.61 4.37
C SER A 42 -11.44 -4.82 5.00
N ASP A 43 -11.86 -5.79 4.16
CA ASP A 43 -12.72 -6.92 4.51
C ASP A 43 -12.16 -8.23 3.95
N ASP A 44 -10.84 -8.42 4.12
CA ASP A 44 -10.12 -9.65 3.72
C ASP A 44 -10.25 -9.98 2.22
N GLY A 45 -10.40 -8.96 1.37
CA GLY A 45 -10.54 -9.09 -0.07
C GLY A 45 -11.97 -9.39 -0.54
N ALA A 46 -12.99 -9.29 0.32
CA ALA A 46 -14.38 -9.53 -0.06
C ALA A 46 -14.95 -8.41 -0.96
N SER A 47 -14.54 -7.16 -0.73
CA SER A 47 -14.90 -6.01 -1.56
C SER A 47 -13.73 -5.03 -1.70
N PHE A 48 -13.72 -4.26 -2.80
CA PHE A 48 -12.65 -3.32 -3.10
C PHE A 48 -13.19 -1.93 -3.42
N VAL A 49 -12.55 -0.92 -2.86
CA VAL A 49 -12.70 0.49 -3.25
C VAL A 49 -11.49 0.89 -4.08
N ASN A 50 -11.72 1.35 -5.30
CA ASN A 50 -10.65 1.77 -6.19
C ASN A 50 -10.37 3.27 -6.04
N ARG A 51 -9.10 3.63 -5.83
CA ARG A 51 -8.62 5.02 -5.80
C ARG A 51 -7.95 5.35 -7.13
N THR A 52 -8.24 6.54 -7.65
CA THR A 52 -7.79 6.99 -8.97
C THR A 52 -7.21 8.41 -8.89
N THR A 53 -6.88 9.01 -10.04
CA THR A 53 -6.48 10.43 -10.12
C THR A 53 -7.55 11.38 -9.60
N THR A 54 -8.85 11.03 -9.65
CA THR A 54 -9.91 11.86 -9.04
C THR A 54 -9.84 11.85 -7.51
N ASP A 55 -9.20 10.84 -6.94
CA ASP A 55 -8.98 10.68 -5.49
C ASP A 55 -7.58 11.14 -5.06
N GLY A 56 -6.82 11.76 -5.98
CA GLY A 56 -5.52 12.38 -5.69
C GLY A 56 -4.29 11.56 -6.06
N LEU A 57 -4.43 10.37 -6.67
CA LEU A 57 -3.26 9.65 -7.20
C LEU A 57 -2.56 10.45 -8.33
N GLY A 58 -1.25 10.28 -8.45
CA GLY A 58 -0.46 10.92 -9.51
C GLY A 58 -0.75 10.36 -10.90
N ASN A 59 -1.12 9.09 -10.98
CA ASN A 59 -1.60 8.41 -12.18
C ASN A 59 -2.46 7.19 -11.80
N ASN A 60 -3.31 6.72 -12.71
CA ASN A 60 -4.10 5.50 -12.51
C ASN A 60 -3.28 4.23 -12.72
N ALA A 61 -2.24 4.28 -13.55
CA ALA A 61 -1.35 3.15 -13.74
C ALA A 61 -0.40 3.01 -12.54
N ILE A 62 -0.66 2.03 -11.68
CA ILE A 62 0.15 1.72 -10.50
C ILE A 62 1.04 0.52 -10.83
N LYS A 63 2.35 0.70 -10.73
CA LYS A 63 3.35 -0.34 -11.02
C LYS A 63 3.70 -1.18 -9.80
N ASP A 64 3.66 -0.57 -8.63
CA ASP A 64 4.01 -1.20 -7.36
C ASP A 64 3.33 -0.49 -6.19
N VAL A 65 3.13 -1.22 -5.09
CA VAL A 65 2.60 -0.66 -3.85
C VAL A 65 3.34 -1.23 -2.65
N PHE A 66 3.79 -0.34 -1.76
CA PHE A 66 4.40 -0.71 -0.50
C PHE A 66 3.63 -0.10 0.67
N VAL A 67 3.40 -0.89 1.73
CA VAL A 67 2.61 -0.47 2.88
C VAL A 67 3.41 -0.70 4.16
N SER A 68 3.47 0.33 5.01
CA SER A 68 4.09 0.28 6.33
C SER A 68 3.19 0.98 7.35
N GLY A 69 2.49 0.20 8.18
CA GLY A 69 1.47 0.72 9.07
C GLY A 69 0.30 1.32 8.28
N SER A 70 -0.05 2.59 8.55
CA SER A 70 -1.05 3.34 7.77
C SER A 70 -0.46 4.04 6.54
N THR A 71 0.86 4.00 6.36
CA THR A 71 1.50 4.66 5.23
C THR A 71 1.48 3.77 4.00
N VAL A 72 0.93 4.29 2.90
CA VAL A 72 0.84 3.61 1.61
C VAL A 72 1.65 4.40 0.60
N TYR A 73 2.58 3.73 -0.07
CA TYR A 73 3.35 4.26 -1.17
C TYR A 73 2.89 3.57 -2.46
N ALA A 74 2.35 4.33 -3.41
CA ALA A 74 1.96 3.82 -4.71
C ALA A 74 2.91 4.39 -5.78
N ALA A 75 3.65 3.50 -6.45
CA ALA A 75 4.51 3.83 -7.58
C ALA A 75 3.64 4.00 -8.82
N THR A 76 3.59 5.21 -9.37
CA THR A 76 2.70 5.55 -10.50
C THR A 76 3.51 6.08 -11.69
N ASP A 77 2.88 6.13 -12.86
CA ASP A 77 3.47 6.78 -14.05
C ASP A 77 3.54 8.32 -13.94
N GLY A 78 2.97 8.92 -12.89
CA GLY A 78 2.92 10.36 -12.62
C GLY A 78 3.64 10.79 -11.34
N GLY A 79 4.42 9.90 -10.74
CA GLY A 79 5.20 10.14 -9.52
C GLY A 79 5.00 9.05 -8.48
N LEU A 80 5.51 9.28 -7.28
CA LEU A 80 5.22 8.47 -6.11
C LEU A 80 4.06 9.10 -5.32
N SER A 81 2.92 8.42 -5.27
CA SER A 81 1.78 8.84 -4.43
C SER A 81 1.95 8.27 -3.03
N ILE A 82 1.89 9.13 -2.01
CA ILE A 82 2.10 8.77 -0.61
C ILE A 82 0.86 9.14 0.19
N SER A 83 0.29 8.16 0.89
CA SER A 83 -0.80 8.34 1.85
C SER A 83 -0.29 8.00 3.25
N THR A 84 -0.72 8.75 4.27
CA THR A 84 -0.45 8.45 5.68
C THR A 84 -1.69 7.99 6.45
N ASP A 85 -2.83 7.92 5.77
CA ASP A 85 -4.17 7.65 6.30
C ASP A 85 -4.80 6.39 5.68
N GLY A 86 -3.97 5.41 5.33
CA GLY A 86 -4.42 4.10 4.83
C GLY A 86 -4.91 4.11 3.39
N GLY A 87 -4.54 5.12 2.60
CA GLY A 87 -4.98 5.32 1.21
C GLY A 87 -6.23 6.18 1.07
N ALA A 88 -6.60 6.96 2.10
CA ALA A 88 -7.75 7.86 2.04
C ALA A 88 -7.44 9.15 1.28
N THR A 89 -6.25 9.72 1.47
CA THR A 89 -5.73 10.88 0.75
C THR A 89 -4.28 10.67 0.32
N PHE A 90 -3.85 11.35 -0.74
CA PHE A 90 -2.50 11.20 -1.32
C PHE A 90 -1.79 12.53 -1.51
N VAL A 91 -0.50 12.55 -1.23
CA VAL A 91 0.45 13.59 -1.64
C VAL A 91 1.38 12.99 -2.68
N ASN A 92 1.50 13.65 -3.83
CA ASN A 92 2.32 13.16 -4.93
C ASN A 92 3.70 13.79 -4.90
N ARG A 93 4.72 12.97 -5.12
CA ARG A 93 6.12 13.38 -5.28
C ARG A 93 6.56 13.16 -6.71
N THR A 94 7.23 14.15 -7.27
CA THR A 94 7.67 14.19 -8.66
C THR A 94 9.14 14.59 -8.76
N THR A 95 9.64 14.83 -9.97
CA THR A 95 10.98 15.37 -10.18
C THR A 95 11.22 16.72 -9.51
N THR A 96 10.16 17.51 -9.24
CA THR A 96 10.30 18.77 -8.47
C THR A 96 10.67 18.54 -7.01
N ASP A 97 10.37 17.34 -6.48
CA ASP A 97 10.69 16.92 -5.12
C ASP A 97 11.98 16.08 -5.04
N GLY A 98 12.71 16.01 -6.16
CA GLY A 98 14.01 15.36 -6.25
C GLY A 98 13.98 13.89 -6.69
N LEU A 99 12.84 13.37 -7.15
CA LEU A 99 12.81 12.08 -7.85
C LEU A 99 13.61 12.17 -9.15
N GLY A 100 14.29 11.09 -9.51
CA GLY A 100 15.00 10.98 -10.79
C GLY A 100 14.08 10.87 -12.01
N ASN A 101 12.83 10.43 -11.80
CA ASN A 101 11.80 10.35 -12.84
C ASN A 101 10.39 10.41 -12.22
N ASN A 102 9.37 10.74 -13.02
CA ASN A 102 7.97 10.65 -12.60
C ASN A 102 7.39 9.25 -12.82
N ALA A 103 7.87 8.48 -13.80
CA ALA A 103 7.46 7.10 -13.96
C ALA A 103 8.22 6.23 -12.96
N ILE A 104 7.55 5.81 -11.88
CA ILE A 104 8.14 4.95 -10.85
C ILE A 104 7.66 3.52 -11.08
N ASN A 105 8.60 2.58 -11.19
CA ASN A 105 8.31 1.16 -11.40
C ASN A 105 8.23 0.36 -10.10
N CYS A 106 9.02 0.73 -9.10
CA CYS A 106 9.06 0.01 -7.81
C CYS A 106 9.25 0.97 -6.66
N VAL A 107 8.69 0.61 -5.49
CA VAL A 107 8.87 1.34 -4.24
C VAL A 107 9.11 0.39 -3.08
N PHE A 108 10.02 0.77 -2.19
CA PHE A 108 10.25 0.07 -0.93
C PHE A 108 10.51 1.09 0.19
N ALA A 109 10.00 0.84 1.39
CA ALA A 109 10.25 1.69 2.54
C ALA A 109 10.69 0.89 3.77
N SER A 110 11.60 1.45 4.55
CA SER A 110 12.04 0.92 5.83
C SER A 110 12.29 2.06 6.80
N GLY A 111 11.47 2.17 7.84
CA GLY A 111 11.46 3.34 8.71
C GLY A 111 11.16 4.61 7.92
N SER A 112 12.01 5.64 8.05
CA SER A 112 11.89 6.88 7.27
C SER A 112 12.58 6.81 5.90
N THR A 113 13.27 5.71 5.58
CA THR A 113 13.98 5.60 4.30
C THR A 113 13.06 5.03 3.24
N VAL A 114 12.91 5.75 2.13
CA VAL A 114 12.08 5.34 0.98
C VAL A 114 12.94 5.27 -0.26
N TYR A 115 12.84 4.16 -0.98
CA TYR A 115 13.51 3.91 -2.24
C TYR A 115 12.46 3.89 -3.34
N ALA A 116 12.63 4.74 -4.35
CA ALA A 116 11.77 4.78 -5.53
C ALA A 116 12.63 4.62 -6.77
N THR A 117 12.28 3.67 -7.65
CA THR A 117 13.12 3.31 -8.80
C THR A 117 12.37 3.39 -10.11
N MET A 118 13.08 3.84 -11.14
CA MET A 118 12.74 3.67 -12.56
C MET A 118 13.91 2.91 -13.21
N ASN A 119 13.68 2.17 -14.29
CA ASN A 119 14.73 1.44 -15.05
C ASN A 119 16.10 2.14 -15.04
N GLY A 120 17.05 1.62 -14.25
CA GLY A 120 18.43 2.10 -14.19
C GLY A 120 18.70 3.29 -13.25
N GLY A 121 17.71 3.80 -12.52
CA GLY A 121 17.86 4.91 -11.58
C GLY A 121 17.20 4.69 -10.21
N LEU A 122 17.86 5.22 -9.17
CA LEU A 122 17.48 5.07 -7.77
C LEU A 122 17.30 6.45 -7.13
N SER A 123 16.09 6.74 -6.65
CA SER A 123 15.82 7.90 -5.79
C SER A 123 15.69 7.44 -4.35
N ILE A 124 16.37 8.13 -3.43
CA ILE A 124 16.38 7.80 -2.00
C ILE A 124 15.87 9.00 -1.21
N SER A 125 14.89 8.76 -0.34
CA SER A 125 14.46 9.67 0.71
C SER A 125 14.89 9.14 2.07
N THR A 126 15.18 10.04 3.01
CA THR A 126 15.46 9.69 4.42
C THR A 126 14.46 10.33 5.40
N ASP A 127 13.45 11.02 4.86
CA ASP A 127 12.46 11.84 5.57
C ASP A 127 11.02 11.35 5.33
N GLY A 128 10.85 10.04 5.16
CA GLY A 128 9.53 9.40 4.97
C GLY A 128 8.94 9.62 3.57
N GLY A 129 9.77 10.02 2.61
CA GLY A 129 9.39 10.34 1.24
C GLY A 129 9.19 11.83 0.99
N ALA A 130 9.33 12.71 1.99
CA ALA A 130 9.07 14.16 1.86
C ALA A 130 9.91 14.80 0.75
N THR A 131 11.20 14.46 0.69
CA THR A 131 12.11 14.86 -0.39
C THR A 131 12.97 13.68 -0.83
N PHE A 132 13.43 13.70 -2.07
CA PHE A 132 14.27 12.65 -2.64
C PHE A 132 15.60 13.20 -3.16
N VAL A 133 16.60 12.33 -3.14
CA VAL A 133 17.88 12.57 -3.82
C VAL A 133 18.07 11.45 -4.84
N ASN A 134 18.18 11.84 -6.11
CA ASN A 134 18.51 10.91 -7.18
C ASN A 134 19.98 10.45 -7.08
N ARG A 135 20.23 9.15 -7.28
CA ARG A 135 21.54 8.47 -7.14
C ARG A 135 21.90 7.67 -8.41
N THR A 136 21.66 8.26 -9.57
CA THR A 136 22.07 7.75 -10.90
C THR A 136 23.48 8.16 -11.26
#